data_AF-A0A920QRH0-F1
#
_entry.id   AF-A0A920QRH0-F1
#
_cell.length_a   1.000
_cell.length_b   1.000
_cell.length_c   1.000
_cell.angle_alpha   90.00
_cell.angle_beta   90.00
_cell.angle_gamma   90.00
#
_symmetry.space_group_name_H-M   'P 1'
#
loop_
_entity.id
_entity.type
_entity.pdbx_description
1 polymer ?
#
loop_
_entity_poly.entity_id
_entity_poly.type
_entity_poly.pdbx_seq_one_letter_code
_entity_poly.pdbx_strand_id
1 'polypeptide(L)'
;MTLLFSTIKKEVKNLHKNNVRLSAIGQLDDLPEKSHKEIMEGINKTKDNTGLNLILALSYGSRKELLRAFRRIVDKINSDKIKLDEITEDMISKEFIHQKCLTQI
;
A
#
# COMPACT_ATOMS: atom_id res chain seq x y z
N MET A 1 11.32 13.98 -5.34
CA MET A 1 11.84 12.81 -4.58
C MET A 1 12.55 11.85 -5.54
N THR A 2 13.85 11.97 -5.78
CA THR A 2 14.60 11.11 -6.73
C THR A 2 15.56 10.13 -6.03
N LEU A 3 16.03 10.47 -4.84
CA LEU A 3 17.03 9.70 -4.11
C LEU A 3 16.53 8.32 -3.66
N LEU A 4 15.33 8.25 -3.09
CA LEU A 4 14.74 6.99 -2.63
C LEU A 4 14.59 5.98 -3.77
N PHE A 5 13.94 6.38 -4.86
CA PHE A 5 13.67 5.50 -6.00
C PHE A 5 14.96 5.06 -6.71
N SER A 6 15.90 5.99 -6.91
CA SER A 6 17.19 5.64 -7.50
C SER A 6 18.00 4.69 -6.62
N THR A 7 17.83 4.74 -5.30
CA THR A 7 18.44 3.77 -4.36
C THR A 7 17.77 2.41 -4.47
N ILE A 8 16.44 2.34 -4.38
CA ILE A 8 15.69 1.08 -4.54
C ILE A 8 16.06 0.41 -5.87
N LYS A 9 16.07 1.16 -6.98
CA LYS A 9 16.42 0.64 -8.30
C LYS A 9 17.81 0.00 -8.34
N LYS A 10 18.79 0.61 -7.67
CA LYS A 10 20.15 0.07 -7.57
C LYS A 10 20.18 -1.21 -6.73
N GLU A 11 19.41 -1.22 -5.64
CA GLU A 11 19.38 -2.32 -4.68
C GLU A 11 18.46 -3.50 -5.07
N VAL A 12 17.49 -3.34 -5.98
CA VAL A 12 16.56 -4.42 -6.37
C VAL A 12 17.29 -5.70 -6.80
N LYS A 13 18.43 -5.59 -7.47
CA LYS A 13 19.25 -6.77 -7.81
C LYS A 13 19.82 -7.47 -6.56
N ASN A 14 20.27 -6.70 -5.58
CA ASN A 14 20.76 -7.21 -4.30
C ASN A 14 19.61 -7.81 -3.47
N LEU A 15 18.45 -7.15 -3.42
CA LEU A 15 17.25 -7.69 -2.77
C LEU A 15 16.88 -9.05 -3.37
N HIS A 16 16.85 -9.15 -4.70
CA HIS A 16 16.55 -10.40 -5.37
C HIS A 16 17.57 -11.50 -5.07
N LYS A 17 18.88 -11.18 -5.15
CA LYS A 17 19.98 -12.11 -4.83
C LYS A 17 19.90 -12.63 -3.38
N ASN A 18 19.44 -11.81 -2.45
CA ASN A 18 19.29 -12.17 -1.03
C ASN A 18 17.91 -12.78 -0.69
N ASN A 19 17.13 -13.19 -1.69
CA ASN A 19 15.79 -13.74 -1.51
C ASN A 19 14.83 -12.80 -0.72
N VAL A 20 15.00 -11.49 -0.84
CA VAL A 20 14.12 -10.49 -0.19
C VAL A 20 12.97 -10.15 -1.14
N ARG A 21 11.73 -10.26 -0.67
CA ARG A 21 10.53 -9.81 -1.38
C ARG A 21 10.30 -8.33 -1.10
N LEU A 22 10.17 -7.51 -2.14
CA LEU A 22 9.80 -6.10 -2.02
C LEU A 22 8.28 -5.95 -2.15
N SER A 23 7.67 -5.29 -1.18
CA SER A 23 6.26 -4.89 -1.19
C SER A 23 6.17 -3.39 -0.93
N ALA A 24 5.09 -2.75 -1.37
CA ALA A 24 4.85 -1.34 -1.07
C ALA A 24 3.39 -1.10 -0.65
N ILE A 25 3.21 -0.20 0.31
CA ILE A 25 1.91 0.21 0.85
C ILE A 25 1.78 1.72 0.80
N GLY A 26 0.54 2.21 0.79
CA GLY A 26 0.21 3.64 0.77
C GLY A 26 -0.38 4.09 -0.57
N GLN A 27 -0.12 5.33 -0.98
CA GLN A 27 -0.65 5.92 -2.22
C GLN A 27 0.41 5.87 -3.31
N LEU A 28 0.50 4.71 -3.96
CA LEU A 28 1.39 4.51 -5.10
C LEU A 28 0.94 5.33 -6.32
N ASP A 29 -0.37 5.57 -6.47
CA ASP A 29 -0.94 6.38 -7.55
C ASP A 29 -0.55 7.88 -7.45
N ASP A 30 -0.23 8.35 -6.25
CA ASP A 30 0.25 9.73 -6.02
C ASP A 30 1.74 9.89 -6.40
N LEU A 31 2.42 8.80 -6.77
CA LEU A 31 3.83 8.85 -7.15
C LEU A 31 3.97 9.37 -8.60
N PRO A 32 5.03 10.15 -8.89
CA PRO A 32 5.37 10.48 -10.27
C PRO A 32 5.50 9.20 -11.10
N GLU A 33 4.98 9.21 -12.32
CA GLU A 33 4.86 8.04 -13.21
C GLU A 33 6.15 7.20 -13.29
N LYS A 34 7.30 7.88 -13.43
CA LYS A 34 8.63 7.24 -13.46
C LYS A 34 8.92 6.46 -12.18
N SER A 35 8.60 7.03 -11.03
CA SER A 35 8.83 6.44 -9.71
C SER A 35 7.89 5.25 -9.47
N HIS A 36 6.62 5.40 -9.86
CA HIS A 36 5.64 4.32 -9.83
C HIS A 36 6.12 3.11 -10.65
N LYS A 37 6.55 3.34 -11.89
CA LYS A 37 7.06 2.28 -12.78
C LYS A 37 8.26 1.54 -12.18
N GLU A 38 9.25 2.28 -11.67
CA GLU A 38 10.46 1.69 -11.09
C GLU A 38 10.16 0.83 -9.85
N ILE A 39 9.18 1.23 -9.02
CA ILE A 39 8.74 0.41 -7.88
C ILE A 39 8.02 -0.85 -8.32
N MET A 40 7.10 -0.73 -9.27
CA MET A 40 6.36 -1.89 -9.77
C MET A 40 7.31 -2.91 -10.42
N GLU A 41 8.34 -2.45 -11.14
CA GLU A 41 9.40 -3.33 -11.65
C GLU A 41 10.15 -4.06 -10.52
N GLY A 42 10.50 -3.36 -9.43
CA GLY A 42 11.16 -3.96 -8.27
C GLY A 42 10.31 -4.99 -7.53
N ILE A 43 9.03 -4.68 -7.31
CA ILE A 43 8.04 -5.59 -6.71
C ILE A 43 7.89 -6.84 -7.58
N ASN A 44 7.65 -6.66 -8.88
CA ASN A 44 7.46 -7.78 -9.80
C ASN A 44 8.69 -8.69 -9.88
N LYS A 45 9.89 -8.12 -9.81
CA LYS A 45 11.15 -8.88 -9.88
C LYS A 45 11.42 -9.71 -8.61
N THR A 46 10.85 -9.31 -7.48
CA THR A 46 11.08 -9.96 -6.18
C THR A 46 9.84 -10.67 -5.65
N LYS A 47 8.75 -10.71 -6.42
CA LYS A 47 7.44 -11.23 -5.98
C LYS A 47 7.48 -12.70 -5.54
N ASP A 48 8.33 -13.50 -6.19
CA ASP A 48 8.45 -14.94 -5.97
C ASP A 48 9.48 -15.27 -4.88
N ASN A 49 10.11 -14.25 -4.29
CA ASN A 49 11.05 -14.43 -3.19
C ASN A 49 10.31 -14.79 -1.90
N THR A 50 10.91 -15.68 -1.12
CA THR A 50 10.29 -16.28 0.07
C THR A 50 10.98 -15.89 1.39
N GLY A 51 12.07 -15.10 1.31
CA GLY A 51 12.78 -14.62 2.49
C GLY A 51 12.11 -13.40 3.10
N LEU A 52 12.92 -12.45 3.58
CA LEU A 52 12.42 -11.24 4.23
C LEU A 52 11.47 -10.48 3.31
N ASN A 53 10.32 -10.05 3.83
CA ASN A 53 9.42 -9.14 3.12
C ASN A 53 9.72 -7.69 3.55
N LEU A 54 10.39 -6.93 2.68
CA LEU A 54 10.64 -5.51 2.85
C LEU A 54 9.42 -4.71 2.38
N ILE A 55 8.72 -4.08 3.31
CA ILE A 55 7.50 -3.30 3.03
C ILE A 55 7.82 -1.81 3.06
N LEU A 56 7.72 -1.13 1.90
CA LEU A 56 7.88 0.32 1.80
C LEU A 56 6.53 1.04 2.00
N ALA A 57 6.42 1.86 3.04
CA ALA A 57 5.28 2.76 3.23
C ALA A 57 5.52 4.09 2.49
N LEU A 58 4.88 4.27 1.34
CA LEU A 58 5.07 5.42 0.46
C LEU A 58 3.82 6.28 0.41
N SER A 59 4.01 7.59 0.55
CA SER A 59 2.91 8.56 0.60
C SER A 59 1.84 8.18 1.64
N TYR A 60 2.27 7.47 2.69
CA TYR A 60 1.39 6.97 3.75
C TYR A 60 1.15 8.09 4.76
N GLY A 61 -0.13 8.43 4.98
CA GLY A 61 -0.51 9.52 5.88
C GLY A 61 -1.88 9.30 6.48
N SER A 62 -1.97 9.32 7.81
CA SER A 62 -3.18 9.02 8.57
C SER A 62 -4.38 9.87 8.17
N ARG A 63 -4.19 11.17 7.91
CA ARG A 63 -5.28 12.07 7.47
C ARG A 63 -5.89 11.67 6.12
N LYS A 64 -5.05 11.29 5.16
CA LYS A 64 -5.54 10.86 3.84
C LYS A 64 -6.22 9.50 3.93
N GLU A 65 -5.71 8.62 4.79
CA GLU A 65 -6.29 7.30 5.04
C GLU A 65 -7.68 7.43 5.68
N LEU A 66 -7.84 8.28 6.69
CA LEU A 66 -9.13 8.62 7.29
C LEU A 66 -10.12 9.16 6.26
N LEU A 67 -9.69 10.14 5.45
CA LEU A 67 -10.54 10.70 4.40
C LEU A 67 -11.05 9.63 3.43
N ARG A 68 -10.20 8.68 3.05
CA ARG A 68 -10.56 7.59 2.14
C ARG A 68 -11.49 6.58 2.80
N ALA A 69 -11.26 6.24 4.06
CA ALA A 69 -12.12 5.37 4.84
C ALA A 69 -13.52 5.96 4.96
N PHE A 70 -13.64 7.24 5.32
CA PHE A 70 -14.93 7.93 5.42
C PHE A 70 -15.66 7.98 4.08
N ARG A 71 -14.98 8.31 2.97
CA ARG A 71 -15.59 8.28 1.63
C ARG A 71 -16.18 6.90 1.29
N ARG A 72 -15.43 5.83 1.54
CA ARG A 72 -15.89 4.45 1.28
C ARG A 72 -17.07 4.04 2.16
N ILE A 73 -17.09 4.48 3.43
CA ILE A 73 -18.22 4.23 4.32
C ILE A 73 -19.46 4.96 3.79
N VAL A 74 -19.33 6.22 3.41
CA VAL A 74 -20.41 7.01 2.80
C VAL A 74 -20.93 6.36 1.52
N ASP A 75 -20.05 5.87 0.65
CA ASP A 75 -20.46 5.15 -0.57
C ASP A 75 -21.27 3.89 -0.24
N LYS A 76 -20.91 3.15 0.82
CA LYS A 76 -21.67 1.98 1.28
C LYS A 76 -23.03 2.35 1.85
N ILE A 77 -23.15 3.48 2.55
CA ILE A 77 -24.43 4.02 3.03
C ILE A 77 -25.31 4.38 1.84
N ASN A 78 -24.78 5.13 0.87
CA ASN A 78 -25.52 5.53 -0.33
C ASN A 78 -25.93 4.34 -1.21
N SER A 79 -25.25 3.20 -1.06
CA SER A 79 -25.57 1.94 -1.75
C SER A 79 -26.54 1.05 -0.96
N ASP A 80 -27.12 1.54 0.14
CA ASP A 80 -27.97 0.80 1.09
C ASP A 80 -27.33 -0.48 1.65
N LYS A 81 -25.98 -0.56 1.68
CA LYS A 81 -25.25 -1.73 2.18
C LYS A 81 -25.06 -1.73 3.70
N ILE A 82 -25.05 -0.55 4.31
CA ILE A 82 -24.89 -0.33 5.74
C ILE A 82 -25.72 0.88 6.15
N LYS A 83 -26.22 0.91 7.38
CA LYS A 83 -26.87 2.10 7.96
C LYS A 83 -25.86 2.97 8.71
N LEU A 84 -26.18 4.25 8.87
CA LEU A 84 -25.34 5.20 9.63
C LEU A 84 -25.08 4.71 11.06
N ASP A 85 -26.11 4.15 11.69
CA ASP A 85 -26.09 3.71 13.09
C ASP A 85 -25.31 2.39 13.30
N GLU A 86 -24.94 1.72 12.20
CA GLU A 86 -24.17 0.47 12.22
C GLU A 86 -22.66 0.72 12.15
N ILE A 87 -22.22 1.97 11.98
CA ILE A 87 -20.80 2.30 11.88
C ILE A 87 -20.12 2.08 13.23
N THR A 88 -19.15 1.17 13.24
CA THR A 88 -18.33 0.85 14.42
C THR A 88 -16.86 1.18 14.18
N GLU A 89 -16.08 1.28 15.26
CA GLU A 89 -14.62 1.46 15.19
C GLU A 89 -13.93 0.35 14.38
N ASP A 90 -14.44 -0.89 14.46
CA ASP A 90 -13.94 -2.04 13.70
C ASP A 90 -14.15 -1.87 12.19
N MET A 91 -15.29 -1.31 11.78
CA MET A 91 -15.56 -1.01 10.37
C MET A 91 -14.65 0.08 9.82
N ILE A 92 -14.38 1.11 10.61
CA ILE A 92 -13.44 2.18 10.23
C ILE A 92 -12.04 1.60 10.08
N SER A 93 -11.61 0.80 11.05
CA SER A 93 -10.30 0.13 11.03
C SER A 93 -10.13 -0.74 9.78
N LYS A 94 -11.15 -1.54 9.42
CA LYS A 94 -11.16 -2.39 8.22
C LYS A 94 -11.01 -1.62 6.91
N GLU A 95 -11.33 -0.33 6.88
CA GLU A 95 -11.15 0.49 5.68
C GLU A 95 -9.76 1.10 5.54
N PHE A 96 -8.89 0.96 6.55
CA PHE A 96 -7.50 1.38 6.48
C PHE A 96 -6.69 0.51 5.52
N ILE A 97 -5.77 1.15 4.79
CA ILE A 97 -4.88 0.53 3.80
C ILE A 97 -3.96 -0.48 4.50
N HIS A 98 -3.45 -0.14 5.69
CA HIS A 98 -2.51 -1.01 6.39
C HIS A 98 -3.15 -2.35 6.83
N GLN A 99 -4.41 -2.35 7.27
CA GLN A 99 -5.11 -3.58 7.69
C GLN A 99 -5.49 -4.49 6.51
N LYS A 100 -5.85 -3.92 5.36
CA LYS A 100 -6.16 -4.70 4.14
C LYS A 100 -4.94 -5.41 3.54
N CYS A 101 -3.72 -4.96 3.85
CA CYS A 101 -2.50 -5.59 3.37
C CYS A 101 -2.00 -6.75 4.26
N LEU A 102 -2.26 -6.74 5.57
CA LEU A 102 -1.89 -7.85 6.47
C LEU A 102 -2.65 -9.15 6.18
N THR A 103 -3.76 -9.06 5.44
CA THR A 103 -4.59 -10.20 5.01
C THR A 103 -4.20 -10.75 3.63
N GLN A 104 -3.19 -10.18 2.96
CA GLN A 104 -2.70 -10.63 1.64
C GLN A 104 -1.23 -11.09 1.64
N ILE A 105 -0.67 -11.36 2.83
CA ILE A 105 0.66 -11.98 3.00
C ILE A 105 0.47 -13.46 3.30
#